data_AF-A0A818ZVS0-F1
#
_entry.id   AF-A0A818ZVS0-F1
#
_cell.length_a   1.000
_cell.length_b   1.000
_cell.length_c   1.000
_cell.angle_alpha   90.00
_cell.angle_beta   90.00
_cell.angle_gamma   90.00
#
_symmetry.space_group_name_H-M   'P 1'
#
loop_
_entity.id
_entity.type
_entity.pdbx_description
1 polymer ?
#
loop_
_entity_poly.entity_id
_entity_poly.type
_entity_poly.pdbx_seq_one_letter_code
_entity_poly.pdbx_strand_id
1 'polypeptide(L)'
;MINTKAYQVLGTVNPLKSLVERTNDFLYGLWVNKHITQKQYEKFKVEKDEAELAHLYFLPKPHKPGTPLRPIMSGLKSPTIEISRWLDSLLRPLFDRLAINSTVKNGLELIQQVERWSATYLTRATSFITMDVTDLYTMIPQEGGVTAIKRLIEASGLKQIDGVKKEIILALTRFVITNNYFYLDGSYYKQIRGGAMGSPLTLTMANAYMYFVERPISKWANRTCSLYYRYIDDLFIMSNNP
;
A
#
# COMPACT_ATOMS: atom_id res chain seq x y z
N MET A 1 11.68 -20.63 7.51
CA MET A 1 11.33 -20.57 6.08
C MET A 1 10.13 -19.64 5.90
N ILE A 2 10.19 -18.69 4.97
CA ILE A 2 9.03 -17.88 4.58
C ILE A 2 8.03 -18.80 3.85
N ASN A 3 7.15 -19.48 4.59
CA ASN A 3 6.13 -20.33 4.01
C ASN A 3 4.87 -19.50 3.71
N THR A 4 5.00 -18.54 2.78
CA THR A 4 3.86 -17.72 2.34
C THR A 4 3.74 -17.80 0.83
N LYS A 5 2.49 -17.80 0.34
CA LYS A 5 2.19 -17.72 -1.10
C LYS A 5 2.50 -16.35 -1.71
N ALA A 6 3.17 -15.46 -0.96
CA ALA A 6 3.48 -14.11 -1.41
C ALA A 6 4.83 -14.00 -2.14
N TYR A 7 5.69 -15.00 -2.00
CA TYR A 7 7.05 -14.98 -2.55
C TYR A 7 7.35 -16.21 -3.40
N GLN A 8 8.13 -16.00 -4.45
CA GLN A 8 8.67 -17.02 -5.33
C GLN A 8 10.19 -17.08 -5.15
N VAL A 9 10.73 -18.28 -4.93
CA VAL A 9 12.17 -18.52 -4.90
C VAL A 9 12.74 -18.45 -6.32
N LEU A 10 13.84 -17.72 -6.51
CA LEU A 10 14.54 -17.57 -7.79
C LEU A 10 15.88 -18.33 -7.84
N GLY A 11 16.35 -18.87 -6.71
CA GLY A 11 17.65 -19.53 -6.59
C GLY A 11 18.77 -18.57 -6.22
N THR A 12 20.00 -18.84 -6.66
CA THR A 12 21.22 -18.16 -6.22
C THR A 12 21.73 -17.08 -7.17
N VAL A 13 21.07 -16.88 -8.32
CA VAL A 13 21.49 -15.88 -9.31
C VAL A 13 20.96 -14.50 -8.90
N ASN A 14 21.86 -13.54 -8.72
CA ASN A 14 21.50 -12.18 -8.29
C ASN A 14 20.70 -11.44 -9.40
N PRO A 15 19.42 -11.08 -9.17
CA PRO A 15 18.61 -10.40 -10.18
C PRO A 15 18.90 -8.90 -10.31
N LEU A 16 19.73 -8.31 -9.44
CA LEU A 16 19.94 -6.85 -9.33
C LEU A 16 20.30 -6.21 -10.66
N LYS A 17 21.33 -6.74 -11.37
CA LYS A 17 21.77 -6.18 -12.64
C LYS A 17 20.61 -6.11 -13.66
N SER A 18 19.90 -7.22 -13.83
CA SER A 18 18.74 -7.29 -14.73
C SER A 18 17.60 -6.37 -14.30
N LEU A 19 17.42 -6.16 -13.00
CA LEU A 19 16.40 -5.28 -12.45
C LEU A 19 16.73 -3.81 -12.72
N VAL A 20 17.99 -3.41 -12.55
CA VAL A 20 18.46 -2.05 -12.86
C VAL A 20 18.31 -1.77 -14.36
N GLU A 21 18.76 -2.68 -15.21
CA GLU A 21 18.63 -2.57 -16.68
C GLU A 21 17.16 -2.41 -17.10
N ARG A 22 16.29 -3.34 -16.68
CA ARG A 22 14.85 -3.24 -17.00
C ARG A 22 14.19 -1.96 -16.46
N THR A 23 14.60 -1.47 -15.29
CA THR A 23 14.05 -0.24 -14.73
C THR A 23 14.46 0.97 -15.55
N ASN A 24 15.74 1.08 -15.90
CA ASN A 24 16.24 2.18 -16.72
C ASN A 24 15.66 2.13 -18.14
N ASP A 25 15.52 0.96 -18.76
CA ASP A 25 14.90 0.80 -20.08
C ASP A 25 13.43 1.24 -20.06
N PHE A 26 12.68 0.85 -19.02
CA PHE A 26 11.30 1.27 -18.84
C PHE A 26 11.18 2.78 -18.70
N LEU A 27 12.01 3.40 -17.86
CA LEU A 27 12.02 4.85 -17.65
C LEU A 27 12.45 5.62 -18.90
N TYR A 28 13.46 5.13 -19.62
CA TYR A 28 13.91 5.70 -20.88
C TYR A 28 12.80 5.70 -21.92
N GLY A 29 12.07 4.59 -22.05
CA GLY A 29 10.89 4.49 -22.91
C GLY A 29 9.81 5.53 -22.56
N LEU A 30 9.51 5.72 -21.27
CA LEU A 30 8.55 6.75 -20.84
C LEU A 30 9.05 8.17 -21.18
N TRP A 31 10.34 8.44 -21.02
CA TRP A 31 10.93 9.74 -21.26
C TRP A 31 10.97 10.10 -22.76
N VAL A 32 11.47 9.22 -23.62
CA VAL A 32 11.53 9.44 -25.08
C VAL A 32 10.14 9.66 -25.67
N ASN A 33 9.13 8.96 -25.16
CA ASN A 33 7.73 9.13 -25.57
C ASN A 33 7.02 10.32 -24.88
N LYS A 34 7.76 11.16 -24.14
CA LYS A 34 7.26 12.37 -23.46
C LYS A 34 6.12 12.08 -22.46
N HIS A 35 6.13 10.90 -21.84
CA HIS A 35 5.20 10.53 -20.78
C HIS A 35 5.62 11.02 -19.40
N ILE A 36 6.93 11.24 -19.22
CA ILE A 36 7.53 11.87 -18.05
C ILE A 36 8.49 12.98 -18.49
N THR A 37 8.69 13.97 -17.62
CA THR A 37 9.61 15.09 -17.84
C THR A 37 11.08 14.67 -17.69
N GLN A 38 12.01 15.48 -18.19
CA GLN A 38 13.46 15.30 -17.95
C GLN A 38 13.76 15.17 -16.44
N LYS A 39 13.21 16.08 -15.64
CA LYS A 39 13.39 16.10 -14.18
C LYS A 39 12.89 14.83 -13.51
N GLN A 40 11.74 14.31 -13.94
CA GLN A 40 11.21 13.03 -13.44
C GLN A 40 12.11 11.87 -13.86
N TYR A 41 12.56 11.84 -15.12
CA TYR A 41 13.46 10.81 -15.62
C TYR A 41 14.79 10.78 -14.85
N GLU A 42 15.45 11.92 -14.70
CA GLU A 42 16.70 12.06 -13.93
C GLU A 42 16.54 11.62 -12.47
N LYS A 43 15.40 11.94 -11.86
CA LYS A 43 15.10 11.51 -10.49
C LYS A 43 14.85 10.01 -10.37
N PHE A 44 14.21 9.39 -11.35
CA PHE A 44 13.84 7.98 -11.28
C PHE A 44 14.92 7.03 -11.79
N LYS A 45 15.80 7.52 -12.67
CA LYS A 45 16.89 6.75 -13.25
C LYS A 45 17.75 6.17 -12.12
N VAL A 46 18.12 4.91 -12.29
CA VAL A 46 18.86 4.14 -11.31
C VAL A 46 20.34 4.17 -11.68
N GLU A 47 21.17 4.68 -10.78
CA GLU A 47 22.62 4.59 -10.90
C GLU A 47 23.10 3.20 -10.47
N LYS A 48 23.83 2.53 -11.37
CA LYS A 48 24.15 1.10 -11.24
C LYS A 48 24.96 0.78 -9.99
N ASP A 49 25.86 1.68 -9.61
CA ASP A 49 26.80 1.48 -8.50
C ASP A 49 26.17 1.81 -7.13
N GLU A 50 25.00 2.44 -7.10
CA GLU A 50 24.29 2.81 -5.88
C GLU A 50 23.10 1.88 -5.57
N ALA A 51 22.69 1.06 -6.54
CA ALA A 51 21.52 0.20 -6.43
C ALA A 51 21.80 -1.07 -5.62
N GLU A 52 20.88 -1.42 -4.73
CA GLU A 52 20.93 -2.65 -3.94
C GLU A 52 19.56 -3.32 -3.95
N LEU A 53 19.53 -4.64 -3.77
CA LEU A 53 18.25 -5.31 -3.53
C LEU A 53 17.72 -4.97 -2.15
N ALA A 54 16.41 -5.11 -1.98
CA ALA A 54 15.85 -4.95 -0.65
C ALA A 54 16.36 -6.06 0.28
N HIS A 55 16.54 -5.71 1.55
CA HIS A 55 16.92 -6.64 2.61
C HIS A 55 15.70 -6.95 3.48
N LEU A 56 15.43 -8.23 3.69
CA LEU A 56 14.40 -8.68 4.59
C LEU A 56 14.98 -8.85 5.99
N TYR A 57 14.37 -8.18 6.97
CA TYR A 57 14.65 -8.39 8.39
C TYR A 57 13.35 -8.60 9.15
N PHE A 58 13.46 -9.00 10.41
CA PHE A 58 12.31 -9.36 11.23
C PHE A 58 12.26 -8.52 12.50
N LEU A 59 11.08 -8.00 12.83
CA LEU A 59 10.82 -7.31 14.09
C LEU A 59 9.88 -8.17 14.97
N PRO A 60 10.19 -8.41 16.25
CA PRO A 60 9.31 -9.15 17.13
C PRO A 60 8.01 -8.38 17.39
N LYS A 61 6.88 -9.10 17.51
CA LYS A 61 5.61 -8.56 18.00
C LYS A 61 5.41 -8.99 19.46
N PRO A 62 5.99 -8.30 20.46
CA PRO A 62 5.97 -8.73 21.87
C PRO A 62 4.55 -8.74 22.48
N HIS A 63 3.62 -7.99 21.89
CA HIS A 63 2.22 -7.92 22.32
C HIS A 63 1.35 -9.09 21.83
N LYS A 64 1.88 -10.02 21.01
CA LYS A 64 1.15 -11.21 20.56
C LYS A 64 1.72 -12.49 21.21
N PRO A 65 0.88 -13.47 21.59
CA PRO A 65 1.34 -14.74 22.16
C PRO A 65 2.38 -15.41 21.25
N GLY A 66 3.47 -15.92 21.85
CA GLY A 66 4.58 -16.54 21.11
C GLY A 66 5.49 -15.56 20.37
N THR A 67 5.31 -14.25 20.54
CA THR A 67 6.16 -13.18 19.97
C THR A 67 6.48 -13.39 18.48
N PRO A 68 5.46 -13.52 17.62
CA PRO A 68 5.67 -13.76 16.20
C PRO A 68 6.48 -12.64 15.55
N LEU A 69 7.26 -13.01 14.54
CA LEU A 69 8.10 -12.09 13.79
C LEU A 69 7.31 -11.38 12.69
N ARG A 70 7.48 -10.06 12.57
CA ARG A 70 6.99 -9.22 11.46
C ARG A 70 8.11 -9.08 10.42
N PRO A 71 7.93 -9.58 9.19
CA PRO A 71 8.87 -9.30 8.11
C PRO A 71 8.83 -7.82 7.73
N ILE A 72 9.99 -7.19 7.55
CA ILE A 72 10.13 -5.83 7.03
C ILE A 72 11.16 -5.83 5.89
N MET A 73 10.79 -5.19 4.79
CA MET A 73 11.60 -5.03 3.59
C MET A 73 12.26 -3.65 3.60
N SER A 74 13.56 -3.60 3.88
CA SER A 74 14.36 -2.37 3.71
C SER A 74 14.83 -2.27 2.26
N GLY A 75 14.24 -1.37 1.48
CA GLY A 75 14.55 -1.18 0.07
C GLY A 75 14.99 0.25 -0.28
N LEU A 76 15.73 0.92 0.60
CA LEU A 76 16.07 2.35 0.43
C LEU A 76 16.89 2.64 -0.83
N LYS A 77 17.63 1.65 -1.33
CA LYS A 77 18.43 1.69 -2.56
C LYS A 77 17.86 0.79 -3.66
N SER A 78 16.61 0.35 -3.52
CA SER A 78 16.01 -0.52 -4.54
C SER A 78 15.81 0.26 -5.85
N PRO A 79 15.94 -0.38 -7.02
CA PRO A 79 15.72 0.28 -8.31
C PRO A 79 14.35 0.95 -8.45
N THR A 80 13.35 0.54 -7.67
CA THR A 80 11.98 1.06 -7.73
C THR A 80 11.65 2.12 -6.68
N ILE A 81 12.58 2.46 -5.77
CA ILE A 81 12.28 3.27 -4.58
C ILE A 81 11.84 4.70 -4.90
N GLU A 82 12.51 5.36 -5.84
CA GLU A 82 12.18 6.75 -6.22
C GLU A 82 10.83 6.84 -6.93
N ILE A 83 10.53 5.87 -7.79
CA ILE A 83 9.20 5.72 -8.40
C ILE A 83 8.15 5.53 -7.31
N SER A 84 8.42 4.64 -6.34
CA SER A 84 7.51 4.37 -5.23
C SER A 84 7.25 5.61 -4.37
N ARG A 85 8.28 6.41 -4.06
CA ARG A 85 8.17 7.64 -3.27
C ARG A 85 7.36 8.70 -4.01
N TRP A 86 7.62 8.87 -5.30
CA TRP A 86 6.88 9.83 -6.12
C TRP A 86 5.41 9.42 -6.26
N LEU A 87 5.11 8.15 -6.57
CA LEU A 87 3.73 7.68 -6.64
C LEU A 87 2.98 7.87 -5.32
N ASP A 88 3.61 7.55 -4.18
CA ASP A 88 3.00 7.80 -2.86
C ASP A 88 2.66 9.28 -2.66
N SER A 89 3.60 10.18 -2.98
CA SER A 89 3.39 11.63 -2.86
C SER A 89 2.23 12.16 -3.70
N LEU A 90 1.93 11.51 -4.82
CA LEU A 90 0.80 11.86 -5.69
C LEU A 90 -0.52 11.25 -5.23
N LEU A 91 -0.49 9.98 -4.82
CA LEU A 91 -1.69 9.18 -4.60
C LEU A 91 -2.24 9.32 -3.18
N ARG A 92 -1.35 9.51 -2.18
CA ARG A 92 -1.75 9.61 -0.78
C ARG A 92 -2.70 10.78 -0.50
N PRO A 93 -2.47 12.00 -1.01
CA PRO A 93 -3.41 13.11 -0.80
C PRO A 93 -4.79 12.85 -1.42
N LEU A 94 -4.85 12.12 -2.55
CA LEU A 94 -6.13 11.73 -3.16
C LEU A 94 -6.88 10.75 -2.26
N PHE A 95 -6.16 9.76 -1.70
CA PHE A 95 -6.73 8.81 -0.76
C PHE A 95 -7.24 9.52 0.50
N ASP A 96 -6.41 10.35 1.13
CA ASP A 96 -6.75 11.04 2.38
C ASP A 96 -8.01 11.90 2.23
N ARG A 97 -8.18 12.56 1.07
CA ARG A 97 -9.40 13.32 0.74
C ARG A 97 -10.61 12.41 0.56
N LEU A 98 -10.46 11.30 -0.16
CA LEU A 98 -11.56 10.41 -0.50
C LEU A 98 -12.06 9.59 0.70
N ALA A 99 -11.17 9.24 1.62
CA ALA A 99 -11.43 8.35 2.75
C ALA A 99 -11.65 9.07 4.09
N ILE A 100 -11.67 10.42 4.11
CA ILE A 100 -11.73 11.25 5.32
C ILE A 100 -12.86 10.88 6.31
N ASN A 101 -13.99 10.38 5.81
CA ASN A 101 -15.14 10.02 6.64
C ASN A 101 -15.17 8.55 7.08
N SER A 102 -14.16 7.76 6.70
CA SER A 102 -14.10 6.31 6.95
C SER A 102 -12.78 5.86 7.60
N THR A 103 -11.82 6.76 7.75
CA THR A 103 -10.51 6.47 8.34
C THR A 103 -10.14 7.46 9.41
N VAL A 104 -9.37 7.01 10.39
CA VAL A 104 -8.76 7.86 11.43
C VAL A 104 -7.23 7.78 11.31
N LYS A 105 -6.52 8.77 11.86
CA LYS A 105 -5.06 8.86 11.82
C LYS A 105 -4.38 8.35 13.10
N ASN A 106 -5.11 8.31 14.20
CA ASN A 106 -4.61 7.87 15.50
C ASN A 106 -5.78 7.61 16.47
N GLY A 107 -5.45 7.08 17.66
CA GLY A 107 -6.43 6.79 18.70
C GLY A 107 -7.13 8.03 19.27
N LEU A 108 -6.49 9.20 19.30
CA LEU A 108 -7.13 10.42 19.79
C LEU A 108 -8.28 10.85 18.89
N GLU A 109 -8.07 10.80 17.58
CA GLU A 109 -9.13 11.08 16.61
C GLU A 109 -10.28 10.08 16.75
N LEU A 110 -9.98 8.79 16.93
CA LEU A 110 -11.02 7.78 17.17
C LEU A 110 -11.83 8.08 18.42
N ILE A 111 -11.18 8.40 19.55
CA ILE A 111 -11.86 8.74 20.82
C ILE A 111 -12.81 9.93 20.61
N GLN A 112 -12.36 10.98 19.93
CA GLN A 112 -13.20 12.15 19.63
C GLN A 112 -14.43 11.79 18.78
N GLN A 113 -14.32 10.83 17.86
CA GLN A 113 -15.47 10.36 17.08
C GLN A 113 -16.42 9.50 17.93
N VAL A 114 -15.86 8.65 18.79
CA VAL A 114 -16.61 7.81 19.74
C VAL A 114 -17.40 8.67 20.71
N GLU A 115 -16.80 9.68 21.32
CA GLU A 115 -17.46 10.61 22.25
C GLU A 115 -18.62 11.34 21.57
N ARG A 116 -18.39 11.89 20.37
CA ARG A 116 -19.41 12.58 19.58
C ARG A 116 -20.58 11.67 19.22
N TRP A 117 -20.31 10.46 18.74
CA TRP A 117 -21.35 9.50 18.41
C TRP A 117 -22.12 9.07 19.67
N SER A 118 -21.40 8.84 20.77
CA SER A 118 -21.98 8.36 22.01
C SER A 118 -22.93 9.36 22.66
N ALA A 119 -22.67 10.65 22.52
CA ALA A 119 -23.55 11.71 23.01
C ALA A 119 -24.98 11.65 22.41
N THR A 120 -25.15 11.01 21.24
CA THR A 120 -26.45 10.92 20.54
C THR A 120 -27.00 9.50 20.47
N TYR A 121 -26.15 8.50 20.25
CA TYR A 121 -26.60 7.16 19.85
C TYR A 121 -26.24 6.04 20.83
N LEU A 122 -25.42 6.29 21.88
CA LEU A 122 -25.02 5.23 22.80
C LEU A 122 -26.21 4.73 23.62
N THR A 123 -26.39 3.40 23.64
CA THR A 123 -27.40 2.73 24.45
C THR A 123 -26.79 1.52 25.14
N ARG A 124 -27.53 0.92 26.08
CA ARG A 124 -27.12 -0.35 26.70
C ARG A 124 -27.08 -1.54 25.73
N ALA A 125 -27.73 -1.41 24.58
CA ALA A 125 -27.74 -2.42 23.52
C ALA A 125 -26.62 -2.21 22.49
N THR A 126 -25.82 -1.14 22.60
CA THR A 126 -24.74 -0.86 21.65
C THR A 126 -23.69 -1.96 21.70
N SER A 127 -23.43 -2.57 20.54
CA SER A 127 -22.36 -3.54 20.33
C SER A 127 -21.10 -2.86 19.83
N PHE A 128 -19.95 -3.32 20.33
CA PHE A 128 -18.61 -2.90 19.91
C PHE A 128 -18.00 -4.04 19.11
N ILE A 129 -17.62 -3.76 17.87
CA ILE A 129 -17.10 -4.76 16.94
C ILE A 129 -15.73 -4.29 16.46
N THR A 130 -14.74 -5.17 16.59
CA THR A 130 -13.39 -4.97 16.05
C THR A 130 -13.08 -6.05 15.03
N MET A 131 -12.37 -5.68 13.96
CA MET A 131 -11.88 -6.62 12.95
C MET A 131 -10.43 -6.28 12.59
N ASP A 132 -9.59 -7.31 12.44
CA ASP A 132 -8.18 -7.18 12.06
C ASP A 132 -7.96 -7.83 10.68
N VAL A 133 -7.40 -7.09 9.73
CA VAL A 133 -7.06 -7.62 8.41
C VAL A 133 -5.70 -8.28 8.43
N THR A 134 -5.70 -9.61 8.37
CA THR A 134 -4.46 -10.39 8.39
C THR A 134 -3.59 -10.14 7.16
N ASP A 135 -2.31 -9.87 7.39
CA ASP A 135 -1.25 -9.78 6.37
C ASP A 135 -1.56 -8.84 5.19
N LEU A 136 -2.24 -7.72 5.48
CA LEU A 136 -2.74 -6.75 4.50
C LEU A 136 -1.76 -6.48 3.35
N TYR A 137 -0.53 -6.06 3.65
CA TYR A 137 0.42 -5.67 2.61
C TYR A 137 0.88 -6.82 1.72
N THR A 138 1.00 -8.04 2.24
CA THR A 138 1.51 -9.20 1.50
C THR A 138 0.43 -10.01 0.81
N MET A 139 -0.85 -9.82 1.17
CA MET A 139 -1.96 -10.63 0.66
C MET A 139 -2.86 -9.93 -0.36
N ILE A 140 -2.69 -8.63 -0.61
CA ILE A 140 -3.42 -7.94 -1.67
C ILE A 140 -3.05 -8.55 -3.05
N PRO A 141 -4.02 -8.99 -3.87
CA PRO A 141 -3.73 -9.33 -5.27
C PRO A 141 -3.16 -8.11 -6.00
N GLN A 142 -2.01 -8.25 -6.67
CA GLN A 142 -1.29 -7.11 -7.27
C GLN A 142 -2.17 -6.33 -8.26
N GLU A 143 -2.86 -7.00 -9.18
CA GLU A 143 -3.81 -6.34 -10.08
C GLU A 143 -5.03 -5.74 -9.35
N GLY A 144 -5.42 -6.32 -8.21
CA GLY A 144 -6.42 -5.73 -7.32
C GLY A 144 -5.94 -4.39 -6.75
N GLY A 145 -4.68 -4.31 -6.33
CA GLY A 145 -4.03 -3.07 -5.89
C GLY A 145 -3.95 -2.01 -6.99
N VAL A 146 -3.53 -2.39 -8.21
CA VAL A 146 -3.52 -1.48 -9.38
C VAL A 146 -4.93 -0.99 -9.70
N THR A 147 -5.92 -1.88 -9.65
CA THR A 147 -7.33 -1.52 -9.87
C THR A 147 -7.85 -0.54 -8.80
N ALA A 148 -7.42 -0.70 -7.54
CA ALA A 148 -7.76 0.24 -6.49
C ALA A 148 -7.16 1.64 -6.75
N ILE A 149 -5.90 1.71 -7.18
CA ILE A 149 -5.28 3.00 -7.59
C ILE A 149 -6.03 3.60 -8.80
N LYS A 150 -6.41 2.79 -9.79
CA LYS A 150 -7.23 3.26 -10.92
C LYS A 150 -8.52 3.91 -10.44
N ARG A 151 -9.27 3.22 -9.58
CA ARG A 151 -10.53 3.73 -9.01
C ARG A 151 -10.32 4.97 -8.16
N LEU A 152 -9.21 5.05 -7.43
CA LEU A 152 -8.84 6.23 -6.65
C LEU A 152 -8.65 7.47 -7.53
N ILE A 153 -7.88 7.33 -8.62
CA ILE A 153 -7.66 8.41 -9.59
C ILE A 153 -8.99 8.79 -10.27
N GLU A 154 -9.79 7.81 -10.68
CA GLU A 154 -11.10 8.06 -11.31
C GLU A 154 -12.07 8.79 -10.37
N ALA A 155 -12.11 8.43 -9.09
CA ALA A 155 -12.93 9.10 -8.08
C ALA A 155 -12.49 10.57 -7.83
N SER A 156 -11.24 10.92 -8.13
CA SER A 156 -10.76 12.30 -8.05
C SER A 156 -11.20 13.18 -9.23
N GLY A 157 -11.70 12.59 -10.32
CA GLY A 157 -12.03 13.29 -11.56
C GLY A 157 -10.80 13.76 -12.37
N LEU A 158 -9.58 13.46 -11.92
CA LEU A 158 -8.34 13.86 -12.59
C LEU A 158 -8.03 12.97 -13.78
N LYS A 159 -7.72 13.59 -14.93
CA LYS A 159 -7.20 12.89 -16.12
C LYS A 159 -5.69 12.67 -16.07
N GLN A 160 -4.98 13.56 -15.36
CA GLN A 160 -3.54 13.53 -15.16
C GLN A 160 -3.20 14.08 -13.78
N ILE A 161 -2.06 13.64 -13.22
CA ILE A 161 -1.53 14.11 -11.94
C ILE A 161 -0.05 14.45 -12.18
N ASP A 162 0.37 15.64 -11.77
CA ASP A 162 1.76 16.11 -11.98
C ASP A 162 2.23 16.03 -13.45
N GLY A 163 1.32 16.37 -14.39
CA GLY A 163 1.57 16.29 -15.83
C GLY A 163 1.62 14.87 -16.41
N VAL A 164 1.43 13.82 -15.59
CA VAL A 164 1.49 12.42 -16.01
C VAL A 164 0.09 11.85 -16.15
N LYS A 165 -0.19 11.22 -17.29
CA LYS A 165 -1.49 10.59 -17.58
C LYS A 165 -1.77 9.43 -16.64
N LYS A 166 -3.05 9.20 -16.31
CA LYS A 166 -3.52 8.08 -15.48
C LYS A 166 -2.90 6.74 -15.90
N GLU A 167 -2.87 6.46 -17.20
CA GLU A 167 -2.38 5.18 -17.75
C GLU A 167 -0.91 4.95 -17.42
N ILE A 168 -0.10 6.01 -17.41
CA ILE A 168 1.32 5.97 -17.07
C ILE A 168 1.51 5.79 -15.56
N ILE A 169 0.69 6.45 -14.73
CA ILE A 169 0.70 6.25 -13.27
C ILE A 169 0.37 4.79 -12.94
N LEU A 170 -0.59 4.18 -13.62
CA LEU A 170 -0.93 2.77 -13.46
C LEU A 170 0.20 1.84 -13.94
N ALA A 171 0.87 2.18 -15.04
CA ALA A 171 2.03 1.44 -15.52
C ALA A 171 3.19 1.47 -14.51
N LEU A 172 3.51 2.65 -13.97
CA LEU A 172 4.52 2.83 -12.91
C LEU A 172 4.14 2.08 -11.63
N THR A 173 2.86 2.15 -11.24
CA THR A 173 2.34 1.41 -10.06
C THR A 173 2.55 -0.09 -10.24
N ARG A 174 2.13 -0.64 -11.38
CA ARG A 174 2.33 -2.06 -11.71
C ARG A 174 3.80 -2.42 -11.73
N PHE A 175 4.65 -1.57 -12.31
CA PHE A 175 6.09 -1.79 -12.37
C PHE A 175 6.70 -1.91 -10.97
N VAL A 176 6.39 -0.99 -10.06
CA VAL A 176 6.90 -1.01 -8.68
C VAL A 176 6.47 -2.27 -7.93
N ILE A 177 5.18 -2.64 -7.98
CA ILE A 177 4.69 -3.77 -7.17
C ILE A 177 5.17 -5.14 -7.69
N THR A 178 5.41 -5.26 -9.01
CA THR A 178 5.84 -6.52 -9.65
C THR A 178 7.36 -6.72 -9.67
N ASN A 179 8.14 -5.68 -9.34
CA ASN A 179 9.59 -5.71 -9.36
C ASN A 179 10.23 -5.58 -7.96
N ASN A 180 9.64 -6.25 -6.98
CA ASN A 180 10.17 -6.35 -5.63
C ASN A 180 10.98 -7.65 -5.46
N TYR A 181 12.28 -7.50 -5.25
CA TYR A 181 13.24 -8.59 -5.10
C TYR A 181 14.07 -8.41 -3.84
N PHE A 182 14.42 -9.52 -3.19
CA PHE A 182 15.28 -9.52 -2.01
C PHE A 182 16.10 -10.79 -1.89
N TYR A 183 17.11 -10.73 -1.04
CA TYR A 183 17.93 -11.87 -0.67
C TYR A 183 17.60 -12.30 0.76
N LEU A 184 17.46 -13.61 0.98
CA LEU A 184 17.35 -14.22 2.30
C LEU A 184 17.99 -15.61 2.27
N ASP A 185 18.86 -15.89 3.24
CA ASP A 185 19.33 -17.26 3.55
C ASP A 185 19.80 -18.05 2.30
N GLY A 186 20.77 -17.48 1.57
CA GLY A 186 21.35 -18.14 0.39
C GLY A 186 20.55 -18.00 -0.90
N SER A 187 19.31 -17.51 -0.86
CA SER A 187 18.43 -17.45 -2.04
C SER A 187 17.86 -16.06 -2.32
N TYR A 188 17.63 -15.77 -3.59
CA TYR A 188 16.88 -14.61 -4.06
C TYR A 188 15.40 -14.94 -4.18
N TYR A 189 14.57 -13.96 -3.90
CA TYR A 189 13.12 -14.08 -3.90
C TYR A 189 12.50 -12.94 -4.70
N LYS A 190 11.38 -13.22 -5.35
CA LYS A 190 10.48 -12.24 -5.94
C LYS A 190 9.18 -12.20 -5.17
N GLN A 191 8.68 -11.02 -4.87
CA GLN A 191 7.32 -10.87 -4.37
C GLN A 191 6.30 -10.96 -5.50
N ILE A 192 5.40 -11.94 -5.42
CA ILE A 192 4.37 -12.25 -6.42
C ILE A 192 2.95 -11.89 -5.95
N ARG A 193 2.79 -11.54 -4.67
CA ARG A 193 1.53 -11.08 -4.10
C ARG A 193 1.79 -9.92 -3.13
N GLY A 194 0.85 -9.00 -3.08
CA GLY A 194 0.97 -7.80 -2.26
C GLY A 194 2.05 -6.84 -2.77
N GLY A 195 2.48 -5.95 -1.88
CA GLY A 195 3.63 -5.06 -2.06
C GLY A 195 4.64 -5.21 -0.94
N ALA A 196 5.86 -4.72 -1.15
CA ALA A 196 6.94 -4.83 -0.18
C ALA A 196 6.59 -4.04 1.09
N MET A 197 6.61 -4.72 2.25
CA MET A 197 6.41 -4.09 3.55
C MET A 197 7.55 -3.11 3.85
N GLY A 198 7.39 -1.84 3.51
CA GLY A 198 8.44 -0.82 3.58
C GLY A 198 8.52 0.06 2.33
N SER A 199 7.89 -0.35 1.22
CA SER A 199 7.67 0.51 0.06
C SER A 199 6.60 1.56 0.39
N PRO A 200 6.86 2.87 0.19
CA PRO A 200 5.87 3.93 0.41
C PRO A 200 4.56 3.70 -0.35
N LEU A 201 4.64 3.27 -1.61
CA LEU A 201 3.47 3.02 -2.46
C LEU A 201 2.59 1.90 -1.90
N THR A 202 3.18 0.89 -1.26
CA THR A 202 2.44 -0.27 -0.75
C THR A 202 1.43 0.14 0.30
N LEU A 203 1.76 1.10 1.17
CA LEU A 203 0.84 1.65 2.17
C LEU A 203 -0.37 2.32 1.50
N THR A 204 -0.13 3.24 0.58
CA THR A 204 -1.19 3.98 -0.11
C THR A 204 -2.06 3.06 -0.97
N MET A 205 -1.45 2.10 -1.67
CA MET A 205 -2.18 1.08 -2.43
C MET A 205 -3.05 0.21 -1.53
N ALA A 206 -2.53 -0.23 -0.37
CA ALA A 206 -3.29 -1.06 0.56
C ALA A 206 -4.48 -0.31 1.17
N ASN A 207 -4.27 0.94 1.54
CA ASN A 207 -5.33 1.82 2.02
C ASN A 207 -6.41 2.06 0.96
N ALA A 208 -6.02 2.33 -0.29
CA ALA A 208 -6.94 2.46 -1.39
C ALA A 208 -7.73 1.16 -1.65
N TYR A 209 -7.04 0.01 -1.61
CA TYR A 209 -7.67 -1.30 -1.79
C TYR A 209 -8.73 -1.55 -0.71
N MET A 210 -8.36 -1.35 0.56
CA MET A 210 -9.28 -1.50 1.69
C MET A 210 -10.47 -0.57 1.60
N TYR A 211 -10.27 0.69 1.20
CA TYR A 211 -11.35 1.63 1.02
C TYR A 211 -12.43 1.14 0.06
N PHE A 212 -12.07 0.49 -1.05
CA PHE A 212 -13.06 -0.07 -1.97
C PHE A 212 -13.68 -1.38 -1.47
N VAL A 213 -12.90 -2.22 -0.78
CA VAL A 213 -13.39 -3.48 -0.19
C VAL A 213 -14.40 -3.21 0.93
N GLU A 214 -14.17 -2.19 1.76
CA GLU A 214 -14.98 -1.87 2.94
C GLU A 214 -16.21 -0.98 2.64
N ARG A 215 -16.38 -0.53 1.38
CA ARG A 215 -17.54 0.28 0.94
C ARG A 215 -18.89 -0.27 1.41
N PRO A 216 -19.18 -1.59 1.35
CA PRO A 216 -20.45 -2.12 1.84
C PRO A 216 -20.64 -1.89 3.35
N ILE A 217 -19.58 -2.04 4.16
CA ILE A 217 -19.60 -1.85 5.61
C ILE A 217 -19.86 -0.38 5.93
N SER A 218 -19.09 0.54 5.33
CA SER A 218 -19.30 1.98 5.52
C SER A 218 -20.71 2.42 5.09
N LYS A 219 -21.24 1.87 3.97
CA LYS A 219 -22.63 2.15 3.54
C LYS A 219 -23.67 1.60 4.50
N TRP A 220 -23.44 0.42 5.08
CA TRP A 220 -24.32 -0.14 6.10
C TRP A 220 -24.31 0.75 7.35
N ALA A 221 -23.13 1.09 7.86
CA ALA A 221 -22.98 1.91 9.06
C ALA A 221 -23.69 3.27 8.92
N ASN A 222 -23.55 3.93 7.77
CA ASN A 222 -24.26 5.17 7.49
C ASN A 222 -25.79 5.01 7.48
N ARG A 223 -26.31 3.87 7.04
CA ARG A 223 -27.77 3.61 6.99
C ARG A 223 -28.35 3.27 8.37
N THR A 224 -27.56 2.67 9.25
CA THR A 224 -27.99 2.24 10.59
C THR A 224 -27.59 3.24 11.69
N CYS A 225 -27.06 4.40 11.32
CA CYS A 225 -26.48 5.38 12.24
C CYS A 225 -25.39 4.78 13.14
N SER A 226 -24.64 3.80 12.64
CA SER A 226 -23.52 3.16 13.34
C SER A 226 -22.23 3.94 13.11
N LEU A 227 -21.34 3.90 14.09
CA LEU A 227 -19.99 4.44 13.95
C LEU A 227 -19.12 3.44 13.18
N TYR A 228 -18.36 3.90 12.18
CA TYR A 228 -17.41 3.08 11.43
C TYR A 228 -16.12 3.87 11.18
N TYR A 229 -15.00 3.33 11.62
CA TYR A 229 -13.67 3.85 11.25
C TYR A 229 -12.66 2.73 11.08
N ARG A 230 -11.72 2.95 10.16
CA ARG A 230 -10.55 2.10 9.98
C ARG A 230 -9.25 2.85 10.28
N TYR A 231 -8.33 2.18 10.93
CA TYR A 231 -6.93 2.56 11.04
C TYR A 231 -6.06 1.48 10.39
N ILE A 232 -5.59 1.73 9.16
CA ILE A 232 -4.78 0.77 8.38
C ILE A 232 -5.47 -0.61 8.25
N ASP A 233 -5.11 -1.59 9.07
CA ASP A 233 -5.61 -2.96 9.13
C ASP A 233 -6.70 -3.19 10.20
N ASP A 234 -6.84 -2.27 11.16
CA ASP A 234 -7.82 -2.34 12.25
C ASP A 234 -9.13 -1.62 11.89
N LEU A 235 -10.26 -2.32 11.96
CA LEU A 235 -11.60 -1.74 11.80
C LEU A 235 -12.30 -1.70 13.16
N PHE A 236 -13.02 -0.60 13.40
CA PHE A 236 -13.79 -0.37 14.62
C PHE A 236 -15.21 0.09 14.28
N ILE A 237 -16.19 -0.57 14.91
CA ILE A 237 -17.62 -0.31 14.71
C ILE A 237 -18.35 -0.22 16.05
N MET A 238 -19.25 0.75 16.17
CA MET A 238 -20.27 0.80 17.23
C MET A 238 -21.66 0.82 16.59
N SER A 239 -22.52 -0.14 16.95
CA SER A 239 -23.85 -0.27 16.36
C SER A 239 -24.91 -0.67 17.39
N ASN A 240 -26.08 -0.05 17.31
CA ASN A 240 -27.28 -0.49 18.04
C ASN A 240 -28.04 -1.62 17.33
N ASN A 241 -27.75 -1.83 16.05
CA ASN A 241 -28.37 -2.86 15.20
C ASN A 241 -27.26 -3.57 14.41
N PRO A 242 -26.41 -4.37 15.08
CA PRO A 242 -25.25 -5.03 14.48
C PRO A 242 -25.63 -6.11 13.45
#